data_AF-A0A534PXC9-F1
#
_entry.id   AF-A0A534PXC9-F1
#
_cell.length_a   1.000
_cell.length_b   1.000
_cell.length_c   1.000
_cell.angle_alpha   90.00
_cell.angle_beta   90.00
_cell.angle_gamma   90.00
#
_symmetry.space_group_name_H-M   'P 1'
#
loop_
_entity.id
_entity.type
_entity.pdbx_description
1 polymer ?
#
loop_
_entity_poly.entity_id
_entity_poly.type
_entity_poly.pdbx_seq_one_letter_code
_entity_poly.pdbx_strand_id
1 'polypeptide(L)'
;MPEVVKTLTSRRVPTSVTLVPMPRDPTDDAPLSRQLWPADLAAEPFAAVFRKHFAALKAAHQAQPHEGVLIAAVDGNGFFDGHAHLRLPTSGIAHLIIGRHERCDVVLSRDSDVSLRHLLVRATRGHHAQIYLRAIDLRSRCGLLSEDGKRCEAIASKGPLFLQVASYVLLLLPTGPAVKPWTNDADETWRGFAPRDQEILPPPQPLKSRSAPAPNAVRLATITIQSSSPQAGDLTSTHAVWSDQLERGILVGRDDRCSHGGLEEGNLSRVHLVLLSVDDEVWAIDTASTNGSRIYNGPPFRQLLMTGESQLVLADALALRWQPVMHAARA
;
A
#
# COMPACT_ATOMS: atom_id res chain seq x y z
N MET A 1 31.93 -8.41 79.26
CA MET A 1 31.77 -9.71 78.57
C MET A 1 30.37 -10.24 78.85
N PRO A 2 29.64 -10.90 77.93
CA PRO A 2 29.94 -11.23 76.53
C PRO A 2 28.88 -10.73 75.50
N GLU A 3 29.19 -10.98 74.23
CA GLU A 3 28.48 -10.75 72.96
C GLU A 3 27.01 -11.15 72.86
N VAL A 4 26.25 -10.44 72.00
CA VAL A 4 25.45 -11.08 70.94
C VAL A 4 25.51 -10.23 69.65
N VAL A 5 26.06 -10.81 68.59
CA VAL A 5 26.11 -10.34 67.21
C VAL A 5 24.71 -10.41 66.58
N LYS A 6 24.28 -9.35 65.86
CA LYS A 6 23.11 -9.40 64.96
C LYS A 6 23.52 -9.04 63.54
N THR A 7 23.58 -10.07 62.71
CA THR A 7 23.80 -10.05 61.27
C THR A 7 22.56 -9.54 60.54
N LEU A 8 22.67 -8.44 59.80
CA LEU A 8 21.66 -7.97 58.85
C LEU A 8 21.84 -8.69 57.51
N THR A 9 21.06 -9.74 57.27
CA THR A 9 21.02 -10.42 55.97
C THR A 9 20.16 -9.65 54.98
N SER A 10 20.84 -9.08 53.97
CA SER A 10 20.30 -8.63 52.69
C SER A 10 19.41 -9.70 52.05
N ARG A 11 18.13 -9.40 51.85
CA ARG A 11 17.24 -10.21 50.99
C ARG A 11 17.43 -9.79 49.54
N ARG A 12 18.13 -10.64 48.76
CA ARG A 12 18.09 -10.62 47.30
C ARG A 12 16.70 -11.04 46.83
N VAL A 13 16.08 -10.22 45.98
CA VAL A 13 14.92 -10.60 45.15
C VAL A 13 15.45 -11.44 43.98
N PRO A 14 14.92 -12.63 43.70
CA PRO A 14 15.29 -13.36 42.49
C PRO A 14 14.53 -12.76 41.29
N THR A 15 15.25 -12.06 40.43
CA THR A 15 14.81 -11.75 39.06
C THR A 15 15.02 -12.99 38.20
N SER A 16 13.92 -13.66 37.85
CA SER A 16 13.89 -14.60 36.74
C SER A 16 12.61 -14.33 35.96
N VAL A 17 12.71 -13.37 35.04
CA VAL A 17 11.71 -13.17 34.00
C VAL A 17 12.02 -14.19 32.92
N THR A 18 11.23 -15.24 32.85
CA THR A 18 11.26 -16.18 31.73
C THR A 18 10.75 -15.43 30.50
N LEU A 19 11.65 -15.08 29.58
CA LEU A 19 11.28 -14.56 28.27
C LEU A 19 10.48 -15.66 27.55
N VAL A 20 9.18 -15.46 27.42
CA VAL A 20 8.33 -16.26 26.55
C VAL A 20 8.86 -16.05 25.13
N PRO A 21 9.26 -17.10 24.41
CA PRO A 21 9.70 -16.94 23.02
C PRO A 21 8.54 -16.35 22.23
N MET A 22 8.83 -15.26 21.50
CA MET A 22 7.92 -14.71 20.50
C MET A 22 7.44 -15.85 19.60
N PRO A 23 6.12 -15.99 19.36
CA PRO A 23 5.63 -16.96 18.40
C PRO A 23 6.29 -16.67 17.04
N ARG A 24 6.79 -17.73 16.40
CA ARG A 24 7.39 -17.64 15.06
C ARG A 24 6.39 -16.98 14.12
N ASP A 25 6.86 -16.07 13.27
CA ASP A 25 6.04 -15.53 12.19
C ASP A 25 5.36 -16.67 11.43
N PRO A 26 4.05 -16.56 11.13
CA PRO A 26 3.38 -17.54 10.30
C PRO A 26 4.13 -17.67 8.98
N THR A 27 4.33 -18.90 8.53
CA THR A 27 4.90 -19.20 7.20
C THR A 27 4.12 -18.43 6.13
N ASP A 28 4.79 -17.95 5.07
CA ASP A 28 4.16 -17.22 3.96
C ASP A 28 2.96 -17.96 3.32
N ASP A 29 2.85 -19.28 3.55
CA ASP A 29 1.76 -20.18 3.13
C ASP A 29 0.60 -20.35 4.14
N ALA A 30 0.58 -19.62 5.25
CA ALA A 30 -0.56 -19.67 6.16
C ALA A 30 -1.82 -19.15 5.42
N PRO A 31 -2.93 -19.92 5.36
CA PRO A 31 -4.11 -19.51 4.63
C PRO A 31 -4.70 -18.25 5.27
N LEU A 32 -4.79 -17.20 4.46
CA LEU A 32 -5.26 -15.89 4.88
C LEU A 32 -6.79 -15.90 4.91
N SER A 33 -7.32 -15.38 6.03
CA SER A 33 -8.72 -15.40 6.46
C SER A 33 -9.42 -16.77 6.40
N ARG A 34 -9.29 -17.55 7.48
CA ARG A 34 -10.30 -18.56 7.87
C ARG A 34 -11.60 -17.88 8.35
N GLN A 35 -12.07 -16.83 7.67
CA GLN A 35 -13.38 -16.28 7.98
C GLN A 35 -14.35 -16.74 6.91
N LEU A 36 -15.23 -17.64 7.34
CA LEU A 36 -16.39 -18.08 6.58
C LEU A 36 -17.28 -16.85 6.39
N TRP A 37 -17.35 -16.35 5.16
CA TRP A 37 -18.40 -15.42 4.76
C TRP A 37 -19.76 -16.04 5.12
N PRO A 38 -20.78 -15.22 5.44
CA PRO A 38 -22.16 -15.70 5.48
C PRO A 38 -22.46 -16.58 4.27
N ALA A 39 -23.19 -17.68 4.46
CA ALA A 39 -23.35 -18.71 3.41
C ALA A 39 -23.94 -18.15 2.11
N ASP A 40 -24.74 -17.09 2.19
CA ASP A 40 -25.33 -16.35 1.08
C ASP A 40 -24.32 -15.51 0.28
N LEU A 41 -23.14 -15.23 0.84
CA LEU A 41 -22.07 -14.45 0.21
C LEU A 41 -20.85 -15.29 -0.17
N ALA A 42 -20.74 -16.53 0.29
CA ALA A 42 -19.51 -17.32 0.16
C ALA A 42 -19.18 -17.79 -1.28
N ALA A 43 -20.19 -17.99 -2.14
CA ALA A 43 -19.99 -18.54 -3.48
C ALA A 43 -19.50 -17.51 -4.50
N GLU A 44 -20.02 -16.28 -4.43
CA GLU A 44 -19.63 -15.14 -5.28
C GLU A 44 -19.60 -13.86 -4.43
N PRO A 45 -18.61 -13.70 -3.54
CA PRO A 45 -18.62 -12.63 -2.53
C PRO A 45 -18.78 -11.25 -3.16
N PHE A 46 -18.10 -10.98 -4.28
CA PHE A 46 -18.20 -9.69 -4.96
C PHE A 46 -19.59 -9.42 -5.55
N ALA A 47 -20.17 -10.37 -6.26
CA ALA A 47 -21.47 -10.20 -6.91
C ALA A 47 -22.59 -10.12 -5.87
N ALA A 48 -22.54 -10.98 -4.85
CA ALA A 48 -23.51 -11.00 -3.77
C ALA A 48 -23.45 -9.72 -2.92
N VAL A 49 -22.24 -9.25 -2.58
CA VAL A 49 -22.03 -7.95 -1.91
C VAL A 49 -22.56 -6.80 -2.76
N PHE A 50 -22.25 -6.78 -4.06
CA PHE A 50 -22.73 -5.73 -4.96
C PHE A 50 -24.26 -5.68 -5.00
N ARG A 51 -24.93 -6.83 -5.18
CA ARG A 51 -26.41 -6.93 -5.20
C ARG A 51 -27.02 -6.46 -3.89
N LYS A 52 -26.51 -6.97 -2.76
CA LYS A 52 -26.99 -6.64 -1.41
C LYS A 52 -26.94 -5.14 -1.14
N HIS A 53 -25.88 -4.48 -1.60
CA HIS A 53 -25.64 -3.05 -1.35
C HIS A 53 -25.92 -2.15 -2.56
N PHE A 54 -26.61 -2.67 -3.58
CA PHE A 54 -26.76 -1.97 -4.87
C PHE A 54 -27.36 -0.57 -4.73
N ALA A 55 -28.39 -0.40 -3.91
CA ALA A 55 -29.03 0.90 -3.70
C ALA A 55 -28.05 1.95 -3.12
N ALA A 56 -27.27 1.56 -2.11
CA ALA A 56 -26.28 2.43 -1.47
C ALA A 56 -25.12 2.74 -2.43
N LEU A 57 -24.61 1.72 -3.11
CA LEU A 57 -23.55 1.84 -4.11
C LEU A 57 -23.97 2.75 -5.27
N LYS A 58 -25.19 2.59 -5.77
CA LYS A 58 -25.73 3.40 -6.86
C LYS A 58 -25.90 4.86 -6.45
N ALA A 59 -26.45 5.11 -5.26
CA ALA A 59 -26.55 6.46 -4.72
C ALA A 59 -25.17 7.13 -4.59
N ALA A 60 -24.19 6.40 -4.05
CA ALA A 60 -22.82 6.88 -3.92
C ALA A 60 -22.14 7.13 -5.29
N HIS A 61 -22.39 6.28 -6.29
CA HIS A 61 -21.86 6.42 -7.65
C HIS A 61 -22.46 7.63 -8.37
N GLN A 62 -23.79 7.79 -8.30
CA GLN A 62 -24.52 8.90 -8.92
C GLN A 62 -24.21 10.26 -8.28
N ALA A 63 -23.81 10.27 -7.01
CA ALA A 63 -23.35 11.48 -6.33
C ALA A 63 -22.00 12.00 -6.83
N GLN A 64 -21.29 11.28 -7.72
CA GLN A 64 -19.99 11.67 -8.25
C GLN A 64 -20.08 12.11 -9.72
N PRO A 65 -20.28 13.42 -10.00
CA PRO A 65 -20.32 13.92 -11.37
C PRO A 65 -18.94 13.96 -12.05
N HIS A 66 -17.87 13.87 -11.25
CA HIS A 66 -16.50 13.97 -11.72
C HIS A 66 -15.91 12.61 -12.09
N GLU A 67 -15.03 12.63 -13.09
CA GLU A 67 -14.20 11.48 -13.45
C GLU A 67 -13.35 11.04 -12.27
N GLY A 68 -13.39 9.75 -11.97
CA GLY A 68 -12.89 9.25 -10.71
C GLY A 68 -13.11 7.76 -10.52
N VAL A 69 -12.91 7.34 -9.28
CA VAL A 69 -13.18 5.98 -8.82
C VAL A 69 -13.93 6.08 -7.51
N LEU A 70 -15.09 5.45 -7.41
CA LEU A 70 -15.74 5.16 -6.15
C LEU A 70 -15.08 3.91 -5.56
N ILE A 71 -14.55 4.02 -4.34
CA ILE A 71 -14.02 2.90 -3.58
C ILE A 71 -15.04 2.61 -2.50
N ALA A 72 -15.64 1.43 -2.50
CA ALA A 72 -16.56 0.98 -1.45
C ALA A 72 -16.00 -0.24 -0.74
N ALA A 73 -16.11 -0.25 0.58
CA ALA A 73 -15.62 -1.31 1.44
C ALA A 73 -16.78 -1.97 2.21
N VAL A 74 -16.86 -3.29 2.12
CA VAL A 74 -17.84 -4.10 2.85
C VAL A 74 -17.09 -5.12 3.69
N ASP A 75 -17.34 -5.15 4.99
CA ASP A 75 -16.67 -6.06 5.92
C ASP A 75 -17.13 -7.53 5.73
N GLY A 76 -16.44 -8.47 6.38
CA GLY A 76 -16.74 -9.90 6.25
C GLY A 76 -18.10 -10.33 6.83
N ASN A 77 -18.79 -9.45 7.58
CA ASN A 77 -20.17 -9.66 8.03
C ASN A 77 -21.19 -9.10 7.03
N GLY A 78 -20.72 -8.51 5.93
CA GLY A 78 -21.53 -7.89 4.91
C GLY A 78 -22.04 -6.50 5.29
N PHE A 79 -21.44 -5.81 6.27
CA PHE A 79 -21.76 -4.41 6.56
C PHE A 79 -21.02 -3.48 5.61
N PHE A 80 -21.74 -2.50 5.05
CA PHE A 80 -21.14 -1.41 4.29
C PHE A 80 -20.38 -0.49 5.26
N ASP A 81 -19.06 -0.64 5.33
CA ASP A 81 -18.24 0.04 6.33
C ASP A 81 -17.92 1.47 5.93
N GLY A 82 -17.71 1.71 4.63
CA GLY A 82 -17.45 3.05 4.13
C GLY A 82 -17.20 3.12 2.64
N HIS A 83 -17.09 4.35 2.13
CA HIS A 83 -16.66 4.61 0.77
C HIS A 83 -15.86 5.91 0.67
N ALA A 84 -15.05 6.03 -0.37
CA ALA A 84 -14.33 7.24 -0.74
C ALA A 84 -14.38 7.46 -2.25
N HIS A 85 -14.12 8.69 -2.68
CA HIS A 85 -14.01 9.03 -4.10
C HIS A 85 -12.61 9.51 -4.45
N LEU A 86 -11.92 8.75 -5.30
CA LEU A 86 -10.66 9.14 -5.88
C LEU A 86 -10.93 9.93 -7.16
N ARG A 87 -10.87 11.26 -7.09
CA ARG A 87 -11.02 12.12 -8.27
C ARG A 87 -9.76 12.06 -9.12
N LEU A 88 -9.90 11.94 -10.45
CA LEU A 88 -8.77 12.04 -11.35
C LEU A 88 -8.43 13.52 -11.59
N PRO A 89 -7.22 14.00 -11.22
CA PRO A 89 -6.82 15.38 -11.46
C PRO A 89 -6.68 15.64 -12.96
N THR A 90 -6.67 16.90 -13.40
CA THR A 90 -6.45 17.24 -14.81
C THR A 90 -5.03 16.89 -15.30
N SER A 91 -4.05 16.91 -14.40
CA SER A 91 -2.67 16.49 -14.62
C SER A 91 -2.10 15.74 -13.42
N GLY A 92 -1.06 14.94 -13.64
CA GLY A 92 -0.43 14.10 -12.63
C GLY A 92 -1.23 12.85 -12.30
N ILE A 93 -1.00 12.30 -11.11
CA ILE A 93 -1.55 11.00 -10.69
C ILE A 93 -2.62 11.14 -9.61
N ALA A 94 -3.61 10.25 -9.64
CA ALA A 94 -4.55 10.04 -8.55
C ALA A 94 -4.16 8.79 -7.77
N HIS A 95 -3.99 8.90 -6.47
CA HIS A 95 -3.76 7.75 -5.61
C HIS A 95 -4.47 7.91 -4.26
N LEU A 96 -4.63 6.78 -3.56
CA LEU A 96 -5.02 6.75 -2.16
C LEU A 96 -4.41 5.54 -1.46
N ILE A 97 -4.37 5.60 -0.14
CA ILE A 97 -3.89 4.54 0.73
C ILE A 97 -5.08 3.97 1.51
N ILE A 98 -5.23 2.65 1.46
CA ILE A 98 -6.21 1.91 2.24
C ILE A 98 -5.47 1.14 3.34
N GLY A 99 -5.98 1.18 4.56
CA GLY A 99 -5.41 0.46 5.68
C GLY A 99 -6.18 0.70 6.96
N ARG A 100 -5.65 0.21 8.08
CA ARG A 100 -6.29 0.35 9.40
C ARG A 100 -5.88 1.62 10.15
N HIS A 101 -4.81 2.29 9.71
CA HIS A 101 -4.32 3.50 10.36
C HIS A 101 -5.19 4.71 9.98
N GLU A 102 -5.51 5.58 10.94
CA GLU A 102 -6.37 6.76 10.76
C GLU A 102 -5.87 7.80 9.74
N ARG A 103 -4.59 7.73 9.38
CA ARG A 103 -3.99 8.57 8.32
C ARG A 103 -4.24 8.03 6.91
N CYS A 104 -4.74 6.82 6.77
CA CYS A 104 -5.12 6.29 5.46
C CYS A 104 -6.33 7.06 4.93
N ASP A 105 -6.42 7.16 3.62
CA ASP A 105 -7.52 7.86 2.96
C ASP A 105 -8.82 7.03 3.03
N VAL A 106 -8.70 5.70 3.09
CA VAL A 106 -9.79 4.77 3.43
C VAL A 106 -9.38 3.92 4.64
N VAL A 107 -10.12 4.04 5.73
CA VAL A 107 -9.81 3.36 6.99
C VAL A 107 -10.69 2.12 7.16
N LEU A 108 -10.06 0.95 7.18
CA LEU A 108 -10.71 -0.35 7.42
C LEU A 108 -10.39 -0.82 8.83
N SER A 109 -11.17 -0.38 9.82
CA SER A 109 -10.84 -0.53 11.24
C SER A 109 -11.42 -1.77 11.92
N ARG A 110 -12.38 -2.44 11.29
CA ARG A 110 -13.13 -3.54 11.91
C ARG A 110 -12.40 -4.88 11.92
N ASP A 111 -11.34 -5.01 11.12
CA ASP A 111 -10.55 -6.23 11.02
C ASP A 111 -9.08 -5.96 11.38
N SER A 112 -8.60 -6.66 12.41
CA SER A 112 -7.22 -6.54 12.89
C SER A 112 -6.17 -7.09 11.93
N ASP A 113 -6.56 -7.98 11.01
CA ASP A 113 -5.67 -8.55 9.98
C ASP A 113 -5.37 -7.53 8.88
N VAL A 114 -6.18 -6.47 8.75
CA VAL A 114 -5.84 -5.33 7.91
C VAL A 114 -4.61 -4.63 8.49
N SER A 115 -3.55 -4.57 7.68
CA SER A 115 -2.34 -3.84 8.01
C SER A 115 -2.60 -2.34 8.17
N LEU A 116 -1.81 -1.68 9.03
CA LEU A 116 -1.90 -0.23 9.26
C LEU A 116 -1.91 0.55 7.95
N ARG A 117 -1.07 0.13 7.00
CA ARG A 117 -1.04 0.56 5.60
C ARG A 117 -1.10 -0.72 4.81
N HIS A 118 -2.20 -0.95 4.09
CA HIS A 118 -2.44 -2.23 3.47
C HIS A 118 -2.11 -2.18 1.99
N LEU A 119 -2.70 -1.23 1.27
CA LEU A 119 -2.52 -1.14 -0.17
C LEU A 119 -2.59 0.32 -0.64
N LEU A 120 -1.89 0.58 -1.73
CA LEU A 120 -1.99 1.80 -2.51
C LEU A 120 -2.90 1.51 -3.72
N VAL A 121 -3.92 2.32 -3.91
CA VAL A 121 -4.71 2.35 -5.15
C VAL A 121 -4.26 3.55 -5.96
N ARG A 122 -4.02 3.35 -7.25
CA ARG A 122 -3.77 4.40 -8.23
C ARG A 122 -4.81 4.33 -9.34
N ALA A 123 -5.22 5.49 -9.82
CA ALA A 123 -6.00 5.64 -11.04
C ALA A 123 -5.30 6.57 -12.02
N THR A 124 -5.27 6.18 -13.29
CA THR A 124 -4.79 7.01 -14.40
C THR A 124 -5.80 7.02 -15.54
N ARG A 125 -5.74 8.05 -16.38
CA ARG A 125 -6.45 8.03 -17.66
C ARG A 125 -5.60 7.26 -18.66
N GLY A 126 -6.21 6.36 -19.41
CA GLY A 126 -5.60 5.88 -20.64
C GLY A 126 -6.34 6.41 -21.87
N HIS A 127 -6.12 5.74 -22.99
CA HIS A 127 -6.73 6.11 -24.25
C HIS A 127 -8.27 6.04 -24.20
N HIS A 128 -8.93 6.91 -24.97
CA HIS A 128 -10.40 6.97 -25.06
C HIS A 128 -11.14 7.18 -23.73
N ALA A 129 -10.54 7.94 -22.79
CA ALA A 129 -11.12 8.23 -21.47
C ALA A 129 -11.41 6.99 -20.60
N GLN A 130 -10.73 5.88 -20.89
CA GLN A 130 -10.79 4.70 -20.04
C GLN A 130 -9.96 4.92 -18.76
N ILE A 131 -10.50 4.54 -17.61
CA ILE A 131 -9.80 4.60 -16.33
C ILE A 131 -9.02 3.31 -16.10
N TYR A 132 -7.72 3.45 -15.86
CA TYR A 132 -6.83 2.36 -15.51
C TYR A 132 -6.59 2.38 -14.01
N LEU A 133 -6.93 1.27 -13.36
CA LEU A 133 -6.72 1.07 -11.94
C LEU A 133 -5.50 0.21 -11.70
N ARG A 134 -4.79 0.50 -10.62
CA ARG A 134 -3.75 -0.38 -10.09
C ARG A 134 -3.82 -0.40 -8.58
N ALA A 135 -3.81 -1.60 -8.01
CA ALA A 135 -3.62 -1.82 -6.58
C ALA A 135 -2.24 -2.44 -6.33
N ILE A 136 -1.53 -1.93 -5.33
CA ILE A 136 -0.22 -2.41 -4.91
C ILE A 136 -0.29 -2.69 -3.41
N ASP A 137 0.00 -3.93 -3.02
CA ASP A 137 0.16 -4.31 -1.63
C ASP A 137 1.37 -3.60 -1.00
N LEU A 138 1.15 -2.94 0.14
CA LEU A 138 2.18 -2.23 0.88
C LEU A 138 2.83 -3.15 1.92
N ARG A 139 3.22 -4.35 1.49
CA ARG A 139 3.76 -5.44 2.34
C ARG A 139 2.82 -5.77 3.50
N SER A 140 1.54 -5.93 3.20
CA SER A 140 0.63 -6.47 4.19
C SER A 140 0.99 -7.92 4.49
N ARG A 141 0.56 -8.43 5.64
CA ARG A 141 0.79 -9.84 5.99
C ARG A 141 -0.06 -10.78 5.14
N CYS A 142 -1.22 -10.31 4.67
CA CYS A 142 -2.18 -11.12 3.95
C CYS A 142 -2.19 -10.91 2.43
N GLY A 143 -1.45 -9.96 1.89
CA GLY A 143 -1.55 -9.58 0.49
C GLY A 143 -2.99 -9.24 0.07
N LEU A 144 -3.24 -9.35 -1.23
CA LEU A 144 -4.55 -9.12 -1.85
C LEU A 144 -5.05 -10.43 -2.46
N LEU A 145 -6.38 -10.57 -2.53
CA LEU A 145 -7.02 -11.61 -3.33
C LEU A 145 -7.78 -10.94 -4.49
N SER A 146 -7.56 -11.41 -5.70
CA SER A 146 -8.32 -11.02 -6.89
C SER A 146 -9.73 -11.62 -6.88
N GLU A 147 -10.57 -11.19 -7.83
CA GLU A 147 -11.94 -11.69 -7.97
C GLU A 147 -12.04 -13.21 -8.13
N ASP A 148 -11.04 -13.83 -8.77
CA ASP A 148 -10.92 -15.29 -8.95
C ASP A 148 -10.22 -16.00 -7.77
N GLY A 149 -10.00 -15.30 -6.66
CA GLY A 149 -9.41 -15.84 -5.44
C GLY A 149 -7.89 -16.07 -5.49
N LYS A 150 -7.20 -15.61 -6.55
CA LYS A 150 -5.74 -15.70 -6.60
C LYS A 150 -5.11 -14.64 -5.70
N ARG A 151 -4.06 -15.05 -4.98
CA ARG A 151 -3.25 -14.12 -4.20
C ARG A 151 -2.36 -13.29 -5.12
N CYS A 152 -2.33 -11.99 -4.89
CA CYS A 152 -1.47 -11.06 -5.60
C CYS A 152 -0.92 -9.97 -4.68
N GLU A 153 0.24 -9.41 -5.04
CA GLU A 153 0.84 -8.24 -4.39
C GLU A 153 0.72 -6.99 -5.27
N ALA A 154 0.34 -7.16 -6.54
CA ALA A 154 -0.03 -6.08 -7.43
C ALA A 154 -1.04 -6.59 -8.47
N ILE A 155 -1.98 -5.73 -8.84
CA ILE A 155 -3.02 -6.05 -9.84
C ILE A 155 -3.47 -4.77 -10.52
N ALA A 156 -3.67 -4.82 -11.83
CA ALA A 156 -4.22 -3.75 -12.63
C ALA A 156 -5.57 -4.14 -13.22
N SER A 157 -6.38 -3.12 -13.54
CA SER A 157 -7.63 -3.30 -14.28
C SER A 157 -7.86 -2.15 -15.25
N LYS A 158 -8.39 -2.47 -16.43
CA LYS A 158 -9.04 -1.46 -17.28
C LYS A 158 -10.53 -1.41 -16.95
N GLY A 159 -10.94 -0.39 -16.20
CA GLY A 159 -12.30 -0.27 -15.67
C GLY A 159 -12.42 -0.73 -14.21
N PRO A 160 -13.54 -1.35 -13.80
CA PRO A 160 -13.76 -1.78 -12.42
C PRO A 160 -12.71 -2.77 -11.90
N LEU A 161 -12.36 -2.69 -10.62
CA LEU A 161 -11.45 -3.61 -9.94
C LEU A 161 -12.10 -4.10 -8.64
N PHE A 162 -12.03 -5.40 -8.40
CA PHE A 162 -12.61 -6.05 -7.23
C PHE A 162 -11.54 -6.82 -6.50
N LEU A 163 -11.40 -6.56 -5.21
CA LEU A 163 -10.33 -7.13 -4.40
C LEU A 163 -10.87 -7.54 -3.05
N GLN A 164 -10.37 -8.65 -2.54
CA GLN A 164 -10.53 -8.98 -1.14
C GLN A 164 -9.25 -8.66 -0.37
N VAL A 165 -9.44 -8.04 0.79
CA VAL A 165 -8.40 -7.53 1.68
C VAL A 165 -8.74 -8.00 3.09
N ALA A 166 -8.02 -9.00 3.59
CA ALA A 166 -8.41 -9.73 4.80
C ALA A 166 -9.89 -10.19 4.73
N SER A 167 -10.76 -9.76 5.63
CA SER A 167 -12.21 -10.04 5.58
C SER A 167 -13.02 -9.06 4.71
N TYR A 168 -12.43 -7.99 4.19
CA TYR A 168 -13.15 -6.99 3.40
C TYR A 168 -13.24 -7.36 1.92
N VAL A 169 -14.39 -7.07 1.31
CA VAL A 169 -14.51 -6.87 -0.14
C VAL A 169 -14.40 -5.38 -0.44
N LEU A 170 -13.54 -5.07 -1.39
CA LEU A 170 -13.38 -3.75 -1.98
C LEU A 170 -13.94 -3.75 -3.40
N LEU A 171 -14.82 -2.79 -3.67
CA LEU A 171 -15.34 -2.50 -5.00
C LEU A 171 -14.77 -1.16 -5.46
N LEU A 172 -13.92 -1.18 -6.49
CA LEU A 172 -13.37 0.03 -7.10
C LEU A 172 -14.06 0.25 -8.44
N LEU A 173 -14.91 1.27 -8.49
CA LEU A 173 -15.90 1.48 -9.54
C LEU A 173 -15.63 2.82 -10.23
N PRO A 174 -15.19 2.84 -11.50
CA PRO A 174 -15.05 4.06 -12.29
C PRO A 174 -16.30 4.94 -12.23
N THR A 175 -16.11 6.26 -12.14
CA THR A 175 -17.16 7.28 -12.20
C THR A 175 -16.84 8.31 -13.28
N GLY A 176 -17.84 9.11 -13.65
CA GLY A 176 -17.69 10.21 -14.61
C GLY A 176 -18.40 9.96 -15.93
N PRO A 177 -18.33 10.95 -16.85
CA PRO A 177 -19.19 10.99 -18.05
C PRO A 177 -18.86 9.91 -19.08
N ALA A 178 -17.64 9.37 -19.08
CA ALA A 178 -17.22 8.29 -19.99
C ALA A 178 -17.66 6.90 -19.50
N VAL A 179 -18.18 6.78 -18.28
CA VAL A 179 -18.59 5.49 -17.70
C VAL A 179 -20.04 5.21 -18.08
N LYS A 180 -20.32 3.96 -18.47
CA LYS A 180 -21.68 3.50 -18.75
C LYS A 180 -22.58 3.74 -17.52
N PRO A 181 -23.72 4.43 -17.66
CA PRO A 181 -24.65 4.64 -16.57
C PRO A 181 -25.15 3.31 -15.97
N TRP A 182 -25.30 3.27 -14.65
CA TRP A 182 -25.90 2.12 -13.97
C TRP A 182 -27.39 2.05 -14.25
N THR A 183 -27.91 0.84 -14.41
CA THR A 183 -29.33 0.63 -14.64
C THR A 183 -30.09 0.60 -13.32
N ASN A 184 -31.40 0.36 -13.34
CA ASN A 184 -32.19 0.16 -12.10
C ASN A 184 -32.11 -1.27 -11.57
N ASP A 185 -31.42 -2.16 -12.28
CA ASP A 185 -31.28 -3.57 -11.94
C ASP A 185 -29.82 -3.89 -11.55
N ALA A 186 -29.66 -4.59 -10.43
CA ALA A 186 -28.34 -4.92 -9.90
C ALA A 186 -27.61 -5.93 -10.79
N ASP A 187 -28.31 -6.94 -11.32
CA ASP A 187 -27.73 -8.00 -12.13
C ASP A 187 -27.33 -7.52 -13.53
N GLU A 188 -28.14 -6.65 -14.14
CA GLU A 188 -27.81 -5.98 -15.39
C GLU A 188 -26.61 -5.05 -15.22
N THR A 189 -26.55 -4.27 -14.15
CA THR A 189 -25.40 -3.40 -13.86
C THR A 189 -24.14 -4.23 -13.63
N TRP A 190 -24.23 -5.30 -12.84
CA TRP A 190 -23.13 -6.22 -12.58
C TRP A 190 -22.59 -6.88 -13.85
N ARG A 191 -23.48 -7.41 -14.70
CA ARG A 191 -23.11 -7.96 -16.02
C ARG A 191 -22.49 -6.92 -16.93
N GLY A 192 -22.90 -5.66 -16.82
CA GLY A 192 -22.34 -4.54 -17.57
C GLY A 192 -20.87 -4.24 -17.26
N PHE A 193 -20.32 -4.76 -16.16
CA PHE A 193 -18.89 -4.66 -15.87
C PHE A 193 -18.05 -5.70 -16.60
N ALA A 194 -18.65 -6.70 -17.24
CA ALA A 194 -17.94 -7.75 -17.97
C ALA A 194 -17.70 -7.37 -19.45
N PRO A 195 -16.59 -7.83 -20.07
CA PRO A 195 -15.46 -8.49 -19.42
C PRO A 195 -14.64 -7.49 -18.58
N ARG A 196 -14.12 -7.96 -17.44
CA ARG A 196 -13.17 -7.19 -16.63
C ARG A 196 -11.76 -7.52 -17.09
N ASP A 197 -11.05 -6.53 -17.59
CA ASP A 197 -9.67 -6.68 -18.05
C ASP A 197 -8.71 -6.51 -16.86
N GLN A 198 -8.62 -7.55 -16.02
CA GLN A 198 -7.76 -7.58 -14.83
C GLN A 198 -6.49 -8.40 -15.09
N GLU A 199 -5.35 -7.86 -14.65
CA GLU A 199 -4.03 -8.49 -14.79
C GLU A 199 -3.29 -8.48 -13.46
N ILE A 200 -2.90 -9.66 -12.98
CA ILE A 200 -1.99 -9.76 -11.82
C ILE A 200 -0.59 -9.36 -12.29
N LEU A 201 -0.03 -8.35 -11.63
CA LEU A 201 1.27 -7.78 -11.96
C LEU A 201 2.37 -8.36 -11.08
N PRO A 202 3.64 -8.27 -11.51
CA PRO A 202 4.77 -8.57 -10.66
C PRO A 202 4.77 -7.68 -9.40
N PRO A 203 5.26 -8.20 -8.27
CA PRO A 203 5.20 -7.49 -7.00
C PRO A 203 6.12 -6.27 -6.95
N PRO A 204 5.80 -5.29 -6.08
CA PRO A 204 6.71 -4.18 -5.79
C PRO A 204 8.01 -4.72 -5.16
N GLN A 205 9.12 -4.04 -5.41
CA GLN A 205 10.46 -4.51 -5.00
C GLN A 205 11.10 -3.60 -3.94
N PRO A 206 11.92 -4.14 -3.02
CA PRO A 206 12.85 -3.33 -2.24
C PRO A 206 13.97 -2.77 -3.12
N LEU A 207 14.57 -1.62 -2.74
CA LEU A 207 15.80 -1.11 -3.40
C LEU A 207 16.95 -2.13 -3.32
N LYS A 208 17.04 -2.87 -2.22
CA LYS A 208 18.07 -3.90 -1.99
C LYS A 208 17.78 -5.22 -2.72
N SER A 209 16.77 -5.26 -3.60
CA SER A 209 16.45 -6.45 -4.39
C SER A 209 17.70 -6.95 -5.12
N ARG A 210 18.04 -8.22 -4.93
CA ARG A 210 19.16 -8.89 -5.64
C ARG A 210 18.75 -9.43 -7.00
N SER A 211 17.47 -9.28 -7.37
CA SER A 211 16.97 -9.70 -8.67
C SER A 211 17.68 -8.91 -9.75
N ALA A 212 18.20 -9.62 -10.76
CA ALA A 212 18.73 -8.96 -11.95
C ALA A 212 17.60 -8.12 -12.61
N PRO A 213 17.91 -6.93 -13.13
CA PRO A 213 16.96 -6.16 -13.93
C PRO A 213 16.45 -6.96 -15.13
N ALA A 214 15.24 -6.67 -15.59
CA ALA A 214 14.75 -7.26 -16.84
C ALA A 214 15.70 -6.96 -18.03
N PRO A 215 15.78 -7.81 -19.07
CA PRO A 215 16.73 -7.64 -20.17
C PRO A 215 16.66 -6.28 -20.90
N ASN A 216 15.50 -5.64 -20.89
CA ASN A 216 15.22 -4.33 -21.50
C ASN A 216 15.14 -3.19 -20.47
N ALA A 217 15.41 -3.45 -19.20
CA ALA A 217 15.35 -2.43 -18.16
C ALA A 217 16.48 -1.41 -18.33
N VAL A 218 16.13 -0.13 -18.28
CA VAL A 218 17.09 0.97 -18.38
C VAL A 218 17.39 1.50 -16.99
N ARG A 219 18.66 1.79 -16.70
CA ARG A 219 19.03 2.47 -15.46
C ARG A 219 18.57 3.93 -15.54
N LEU A 220 17.63 4.31 -14.68
CA LEU A 220 17.02 5.65 -14.67
C LEU A 220 17.65 6.57 -13.64
N ALA A 221 18.13 6.03 -12.51
CA ALA A 221 18.65 6.85 -11.43
C ALA A 221 19.61 6.09 -10.51
N THR A 222 20.12 6.84 -9.54
CA THR A 222 20.77 6.34 -8.34
C THR A 222 20.01 6.88 -7.13
N ILE A 223 19.74 6.02 -6.15
CA ILE A 223 19.24 6.42 -4.84
C ILE A 223 20.32 6.21 -3.80
N THR A 224 20.62 7.25 -3.03
CA THR A 224 21.44 7.16 -1.82
C THR A 224 20.55 7.31 -0.60
N ILE A 225 20.59 6.33 0.30
CA ILE A 225 19.89 6.34 1.58
C ILE A 225 20.92 6.61 2.66
N GLN A 226 20.64 7.58 3.53
CA GLN A 226 21.40 7.88 4.74
C GLN A 226 20.46 7.79 5.94
N SER A 227 20.80 6.93 6.90
CA SER A 227 20.11 6.86 8.18
C SER A 227 20.93 7.57 9.23
N SER A 228 20.25 8.40 10.03
CA SER A 228 20.83 9.08 11.20
C SER A 228 20.51 8.33 12.51
N SER A 229 20.22 7.03 12.44
CA SER A 229 19.85 6.25 13.62
C SER A 229 21.01 6.16 14.63
N PRO A 230 20.78 6.55 15.90
CA PRO A 230 21.76 6.39 16.98
C PRO A 230 22.21 4.94 17.20
N GLN A 231 21.42 3.97 16.76
CA GLN A 231 21.65 2.53 16.95
C GLN A 231 22.31 1.87 15.73
N ALA A 232 22.16 2.46 14.54
CA ALA A 232 22.68 1.91 13.29
C ALA A 232 24.09 2.42 12.94
N GLY A 233 24.51 3.55 13.55
CA GLY A 233 25.61 4.35 13.01
C GLY A 233 25.22 5.02 11.69
N ASP A 234 26.07 5.89 11.16
CA ASP A 234 25.86 6.53 9.86
C ASP A 234 25.90 5.48 8.75
N LEU A 235 24.75 4.86 8.46
CA LEU A 235 24.60 3.92 7.36
C LEU A 235 24.23 4.69 6.11
N THR A 236 25.21 4.81 5.22
CA THR A 236 24.99 5.27 3.84
C THR A 236 25.00 4.06 2.90
N SER A 237 23.97 3.94 2.07
CA SER A 237 23.94 2.94 1.00
C SER A 237 23.44 3.54 -0.31
N THR A 238 24.01 3.11 -1.42
CA THR A 238 23.73 3.65 -2.75
C THR A 238 23.29 2.51 -3.67
N HIS A 239 22.17 2.70 -4.36
CA HIS A 239 21.52 1.69 -5.19
C HIS A 239 21.21 2.26 -6.58
N ALA A 240 21.50 1.48 -7.62
CA ALA A 240 21.02 1.79 -8.97
C ALA A 240 19.51 1.52 -9.05
N VAL A 241 18.78 2.37 -9.76
CA VAL A 241 17.35 2.24 -9.96
C VAL A 241 17.07 1.97 -11.43
N TRP A 242 16.32 0.90 -11.69
CA TRP A 242 15.97 0.44 -13.03
C TRP A 242 14.50 0.72 -13.36
N SER A 243 14.18 0.86 -14.65
CA SER A 243 12.84 1.20 -15.12
C SER A 243 11.78 0.19 -14.67
N ASP A 244 12.08 -1.10 -14.76
CA ASP A 244 11.19 -2.18 -14.33
C ASP A 244 10.92 -2.18 -12.82
N GLN A 245 11.89 -1.73 -12.00
CA GLN A 245 11.69 -1.56 -10.56
C GLN A 245 10.72 -0.41 -10.26
N LEU A 246 10.86 0.73 -10.95
CA LEU A 246 9.94 1.86 -10.78
C LEU A 246 8.55 1.54 -11.34
N GLU A 247 8.46 0.81 -12.44
CA GLU A 247 7.19 0.32 -12.97
C GLU A 247 6.48 -0.58 -11.94
N ARG A 248 7.20 -1.49 -11.27
CA ARG A 248 6.62 -2.34 -10.21
C ARG A 248 6.28 -1.57 -8.94
N GLY A 249 7.06 -0.54 -8.62
CA GLY A 249 6.99 0.22 -7.39
C GLY A 249 8.11 -0.19 -6.45
N ILE A 250 8.83 0.81 -5.95
CA ILE A 250 9.92 0.64 -4.99
C ILE A 250 9.43 1.06 -3.61
N LEU A 251 9.53 0.16 -2.63
CA LEU A 251 9.06 0.41 -1.26
C LEU A 251 10.20 0.86 -0.35
N VAL A 252 10.01 1.97 0.34
CA VAL A 252 10.96 2.54 1.31
C VAL A 252 10.28 2.63 2.67
N GLY A 253 10.95 2.12 3.70
CA GLY A 253 10.44 2.03 5.06
C GLY A 253 11.29 1.10 5.91
N ARG A 254 10.92 0.93 7.18
CA ARG A 254 11.70 0.13 8.15
C ARG A 254 11.54 -1.38 8.02
N ASP A 255 10.53 -1.85 7.29
CA ASP A 255 10.30 -3.28 7.06
C ASP A 255 11.55 -3.91 6.42
N ASP A 256 11.88 -5.14 6.80
CA ASP A 256 13.07 -5.87 6.33
C ASP A 256 13.04 -6.10 4.81
N ARG A 257 11.83 -6.19 4.26
CA ARG A 257 11.54 -6.29 2.83
C ARG A 257 11.37 -4.94 2.14
N CYS A 258 11.69 -3.86 2.84
CA CYS A 258 11.86 -2.53 2.26
C CYS A 258 13.34 -2.14 2.15
N SER A 259 13.58 -1.04 1.45
CA SER A 259 14.91 -0.54 1.08
C SER A 259 15.86 -0.26 2.25
N HIS A 260 15.36 0.03 3.45
CA HIS A 260 16.19 0.35 4.60
C HIS A 260 16.55 -0.88 5.44
N GLY A 261 15.62 -1.82 5.62
CA GLY A 261 15.87 -3.14 6.19
C GLY A 261 16.24 -3.14 7.68
N GLY A 262 15.28 -3.43 8.56
CA GLY A 262 15.52 -4.08 9.86
C GLY A 262 16.08 -3.22 11.00
N LEU A 263 16.14 -1.90 10.86
CA LEU A 263 16.53 -1.01 11.97
C LEU A 263 15.27 -0.47 12.66
N GLU A 264 15.25 -0.51 14.00
CA GLU A 264 14.20 0.11 14.83
C GLU A 264 14.29 1.64 14.77
N GLU A 265 14.14 2.21 13.59
CA GLU A 265 13.81 3.61 13.44
C GLU A 265 12.34 3.78 13.84
N GLY A 266 12.09 3.93 15.15
CA GLY A 266 10.73 3.98 15.71
C GLY A 266 9.83 5.02 15.05
N ASN A 267 10.41 6.07 14.45
CA ASN A 267 9.69 7.10 13.74
C ASN A 267 9.37 6.73 12.28
N LEU A 268 10.08 5.78 11.68
CA LEU A 268 9.86 5.35 10.30
C LEU A 268 8.70 4.33 10.24
N SER A 269 7.80 4.52 9.29
CA SER A 269 6.71 3.57 9.05
C SER A 269 7.24 2.30 8.35
N ARG A 270 6.59 1.14 8.57
CA ARG A 270 6.99 -0.14 7.94
C ARG A 270 7.19 0.00 6.44
N VAL A 271 6.15 0.49 5.77
CA VAL A 271 6.25 1.16 4.47
C VAL A 271 5.96 2.63 4.74
N HIS A 272 6.85 3.51 4.30
CA HIS A 272 6.76 4.95 4.50
C HIS A 272 6.53 5.67 3.16
N LEU A 273 7.27 5.30 2.13
CA LEU A 273 7.23 5.91 0.81
C LEU A 273 7.20 4.83 -0.29
N VAL A 274 6.47 5.07 -1.38
CA VAL A 274 6.59 4.34 -2.64
C VAL A 274 7.18 5.26 -3.71
N LEU A 275 8.16 4.77 -4.46
CA LEU A 275 8.56 5.39 -5.74
C LEU A 275 7.97 4.59 -6.90
N LEU A 276 7.31 5.26 -7.84
CA LEU A 276 6.59 4.61 -8.93
C LEU A 276 6.77 5.39 -10.24
N SER A 277 6.94 4.68 -11.35
CA SER A 277 6.84 5.27 -12.69
C SER A 277 5.39 5.28 -13.18
N VAL A 278 4.94 6.41 -13.69
CA VAL A 278 3.63 6.62 -14.31
C VAL A 278 3.81 7.50 -15.53
N ASP A 279 3.46 7.00 -16.72
CA ASP A 279 3.60 7.75 -17.97
C ASP A 279 5.01 8.38 -18.15
N ASP A 280 6.05 7.58 -17.88
CA ASP A 280 7.47 7.95 -17.88
C ASP A 280 7.90 9.00 -16.83
N GLU A 281 6.98 9.42 -15.96
CA GLU A 281 7.26 10.28 -14.82
C GLU A 281 7.47 9.48 -13.54
N VAL A 282 8.49 9.86 -12.75
CA VAL A 282 8.76 9.22 -11.46
C VAL A 282 8.09 10.00 -10.33
N TRP A 283 7.27 9.31 -9.56
CA TRP A 283 6.52 9.87 -8.43
C TRP A 283 6.99 9.27 -7.12
N ALA A 284 7.17 10.11 -6.11
CA ALA A 284 7.34 9.73 -4.72
C ALA A 284 6.01 9.92 -3.97
N ILE A 285 5.49 8.87 -3.34
CA ILE A 285 4.18 8.85 -2.68
C ILE A 285 4.34 8.48 -1.21
N ASP A 286 3.93 9.37 -0.32
CA ASP A 286 3.83 9.08 1.11
C ASP A 286 2.68 8.11 1.37
N THR A 287 2.98 6.99 2.03
CA THR A 287 2.03 5.88 2.22
C THR A 287 1.14 6.04 3.44
N ALA A 288 0.72 7.28 3.73
CA ALA A 288 0.04 7.64 4.97
C ALA A 288 0.94 7.40 6.17
N SER A 289 2.21 7.79 6.03
CA SER A 289 3.22 7.59 7.06
C SER A 289 2.88 8.35 8.34
N THR A 290 3.37 7.89 9.48
CA THR A 290 3.04 8.51 10.77
C THR A 290 3.68 9.89 10.92
N ASN A 291 4.89 10.06 10.40
CA ASN A 291 5.68 11.28 10.63
C ASN A 291 5.90 12.09 9.35
N GLY A 292 5.25 11.69 8.24
CA GLY A 292 5.29 12.40 6.98
C GLY A 292 6.61 12.30 6.22
N SER A 293 6.53 12.71 4.97
CA SER A 293 7.64 12.86 4.03
C SER A 293 7.79 14.33 3.65
N ARG A 294 9.02 14.83 3.52
CA ARG A 294 9.29 16.22 3.10
C ARG A 294 10.50 16.32 2.18
N ILE A 295 10.56 17.40 1.40
CA ILE A 295 11.79 17.77 0.71
C ILE A 295 12.77 18.32 1.75
N TYR A 296 14.08 18.03 1.61
CA TYR A 296 15.10 18.60 2.48
C TYR A 296 15.06 20.13 2.42
N ASN A 297 14.94 20.79 3.59
CA ASN A 297 14.69 22.23 3.70
C ASN A 297 13.47 22.75 2.91
N GLY A 298 12.52 21.87 2.59
CA GLY A 298 11.32 22.17 1.83
C GLY A 298 10.04 21.71 2.54
N PRO A 299 8.89 21.89 1.88
CA PRO A 299 7.59 21.54 2.44
C PRO A 299 7.39 20.01 2.56
N PRO A 300 6.49 19.57 3.46
CA PRO A 300 5.99 18.20 3.44
C PRO A 300 5.18 17.92 2.18
N PHE A 301 5.11 16.65 1.77
CA PHE A 301 4.34 16.21 0.61
C PHE A 301 3.58 14.92 0.87
N ARG A 302 2.44 14.75 0.20
CA ARG A 302 1.75 13.46 0.05
C ARG A 302 2.17 12.74 -1.23
N GLN A 303 2.41 13.51 -2.28
CA GLN A 303 3.04 13.06 -3.52
C GLN A 303 3.96 14.13 -4.06
N LEU A 304 5.01 13.71 -4.76
CA LEU A 304 6.01 14.57 -5.37
C LEU A 304 6.45 14.00 -6.72
N LEU A 305 6.37 14.81 -7.77
CA LEU A 305 6.97 14.50 -9.07
C LEU A 305 8.49 14.75 -8.99
N MET A 306 9.27 13.75 -9.35
CA MET A 306 10.74 13.76 -9.26
C MET A 306 11.35 14.27 -10.58
N THR A 307 11.40 15.59 -10.77
CA THR A 307 11.83 16.23 -12.04
C THR A 307 13.36 16.38 -12.19
N GLY A 308 14.14 16.13 -11.15
CA GLY A 308 15.59 16.32 -11.16
C GLY A 308 16.25 15.70 -9.93
N GLU A 309 17.48 16.11 -9.60
CA GLU A 309 18.07 15.75 -8.31
C GLU A 309 17.16 16.21 -7.17
N SER A 310 16.96 15.35 -6.19
CA SER A 310 16.07 15.65 -5.05
C SER A 310 16.57 14.97 -3.80
N GLN A 311 16.40 15.63 -2.66
CA GLN A 311 16.68 15.05 -1.36
C GLN A 311 15.39 15.09 -0.54
N LEU A 312 14.95 13.91 -0.11
CA LEU A 312 13.76 13.69 0.69
C LEU A 312 14.18 13.32 2.11
N VAL A 313 13.36 13.73 3.08
CA VAL A 313 13.51 13.37 4.49
C VAL A 313 12.23 12.66 4.92
N LEU A 314 12.37 11.45 5.44
CA LEU A 314 11.29 10.61 5.93
C LEU A 314 11.37 10.52 7.45
N ALA A 315 10.31 10.96 8.15
CA ALA A 315 10.23 10.91 9.61
C ALA A 315 11.41 11.54 10.37
N ASP A 316 12.15 12.46 9.75
CA ASP A 316 13.43 13.01 10.23
C ASP A 316 14.50 11.97 10.61
N ALA A 317 14.30 10.71 10.22
CA ALA A 317 15.18 9.58 10.52
C ALA A 317 15.98 9.12 9.30
N LEU A 318 15.42 9.28 8.11
CA LEU A 318 16.00 8.77 6.87
C LEU A 318 16.04 9.87 5.80
N ALA A 319 17.23 10.13 5.27
CA ALA A 319 17.42 10.96 4.10
C ALA A 319 17.56 10.08 2.86
N LEU A 320 16.77 10.38 1.82
CA LEU A 320 16.80 9.72 0.52
C LEU A 320 17.20 10.74 -0.53
N ARG A 321 18.37 10.59 -1.13
CA ARG A 321 18.83 11.40 -2.26
C ARG A 321 18.57 10.64 -3.56
N TRP A 322 17.78 11.23 -4.44
CA TRP A 322 17.51 10.78 -5.80
C TRP A 322 18.41 11.55 -6.78
N GLN A 323 19.11 10.83 -7.65
CA GLN A 323 19.95 11.39 -8.70
C GLN A 323 19.59 10.71 -10.04
N PRO A 324 18.85 11.38 -10.94
CA PRO A 324 18.53 10.82 -12.24
C PRO A 324 19.81 10.62 -13.07
N VAL A 325 19.85 9.58 -13.89
CA VAL A 325 20.91 9.40 -14.87
C VAL A 325 20.71 10.49 -15.94
N MET A 326 21.69 11.36 -16.09
CA MET A 326 21.75 12.29 -17.20
C MET A 326 21.95 11.48 -18.48
N HIS A 327 20.86 11.17 -19.20
CA HIS A 327 20.99 10.75 -20.58
C HIS A 327 21.41 11.98 -21.38
N ALA A 328 22.63 11.97 -21.92
CA ALA A 328 22.97 12.89 -23.00
C ALA A 328 21.88 12.74 -24.06
N ALA A 329 21.15 13.82 -24.33
CA ALA A 329 20.10 13.82 -25.33
C ALA A 329 20.66 13.15 -26.59
N ARG A 330 19.99 12.11 -27.08
CA ARG A 330 20.29 11.58 -28.41
C ARG A 330 20.10 12.75 -29.37
N ALA A 331 21.22 13.27 -29.87
CA ALA A 331 21.28 14.27 -30.92
C ALA A 331 20.75 13.68 -32.23
#